data_AF-A0A9X7E714-F1
#
_entry.id   AF-A0A9X7E714-F1
#
_cell.length_a   1.000
_cell.length_b   1.000
_cell.length_c   1.000
_cell.angle_alpha   90.00
_cell.angle_beta   90.00
_cell.angle_gamma   90.00
#
_symmetry.space_group_name_H-M   'P 1'
#
loop_
_entity.id
_entity.type
_entity.pdbx_description
1 polymer ?
#
loop_
_entity_poly.entity_id
_entity_poly.type
_entity_poly.pdbx_seq_one_letter_code
_entity_poly.pdbx_strand_id
1 'polypeptide(L)'
;MDRQLLVKYIFYFFSYLLVYIPSFPILVVLIMAGASPNEDHHVLEWIIIGFEVFVTIFGSWLLNFIFRKTTDLKWNDRYSLMIFSLHLILIPLTWKLWM
;
A
#
# COMPACT_ATOMS: atom_id res chain seq x y z
N MET A 1 -6.32 -5.91 -26.57
CA MET A 1 -6.15 -4.75 -25.68
C MET A 1 -5.14 -3.82 -26.31
N ASP A 2 -5.43 -2.52 -26.39
CA ASP A 2 -4.50 -1.54 -26.95
C ASP A 2 -3.17 -1.55 -26.16
N ARG A 3 -2.03 -1.46 -26.86
CA ARG A 3 -0.69 -1.49 -26.23
C ARG A 3 -0.54 -0.37 -25.19
N GLN A 4 -1.08 0.81 -25.45
CA GLN A 4 -1.04 1.94 -24.52
C GLN A 4 -1.87 1.67 -23.26
N LEU A 5 -3.04 1.04 -23.42
CA LEU A 5 -3.91 0.67 -22.30
C LEU A 5 -3.26 -0.40 -21.42
N LEU A 6 -2.57 -1.38 -22.03
CA LEU A 6 -1.83 -2.41 -21.32
C LEU A 6 -0.70 -1.81 -20.48
N VAL A 7 0.06 -0.87 -21.04
CA VAL A 7 1.14 -0.18 -20.31
C VAL A 7 0.60 0.59 -19.10
N LYS A 8 -0.55 1.28 -19.24
CA LYS A 8 -1.21 1.96 -18.12
C LYS A 8 -1.56 0.99 -16.99
N TYR A 9 -2.10 -0.18 -17.31
CA TYR A 9 -2.41 -1.20 -16.30
C TYR A 9 -1.17 -1.80 -15.64
N ILE A 10 -0.08 -2.00 -16.37
CA ILE A 10 1.20 -2.44 -15.79
C ILE A 10 1.70 -1.42 -14.76
N PHE A 11 1.75 -0.14 -15.14
CA PHE A 11 2.17 0.90 -14.20
C PHE A 11 1.24 1.00 -13.00
N TYR A 12 -0.07 0.86 -13.20
CA TYR A 12 -1.02 0.83 -12.10
C TYR A 12 -0.78 -0.36 -11.18
N PHE A 13 -0.53 -1.54 -11.74
CA PHE A 13 -0.21 -2.74 -10.97
C PHE A 13 1.02 -2.55 -10.09
N PHE A 14 2.11 -1.98 -10.60
CA PHE A 14 3.34 -1.75 -9.82
C PHE A 14 3.27 -0.54 -8.88
N SER A 15 2.22 0.27 -8.97
CA SER A 15 2.11 1.50 -8.19
C SER A 15 2.02 1.29 -6.69
N TYR A 16 1.60 0.09 -6.22
CA TYR A 16 1.58 -0.25 -4.80
C TYR A 16 2.93 -0.05 -4.10
N LEU A 17 4.04 -0.20 -4.84
CA LEU A 17 5.40 0.03 -4.33
C LEU A 17 5.65 1.49 -3.90
N LEU A 18 4.86 2.45 -4.39
CA LEU A 18 4.98 3.85 -4.01
C LEU A 18 4.48 4.12 -2.59
N VAL A 19 3.64 3.23 -2.03
CA VAL A 19 3.11 3.36 -0.66
C VAL A 19 4.22 3.25 0.38
N TYR A 20 5.30 2.51 0.07
CA TYR A 20 6.41 2.27 0.98
C TYR A 20 7.29 3.48 1.22
N ILE A 21 7.41 4.36 0.22
CA ILE A 21 8.24 5.57 0.31
C ILE A 21 7.81 6.45 1.49
N PRO A 22 6.53 6.84 1.63
CA PRO A 22 6.07 7.62 2.78
C PRO A 22 5.88 6.78 4.05
N SER A 23 5.63 5.47 3.96
CA SER A 23 5.41 4.65 5.16
C SER A 23 6.70 4.25 5.88
N PHE A 24 7.81 4.13 5.15
CA PHE A 24 9.08 3.65 5.70
C PHE A 24 9.65 4.53 6.83
N PRO A 25 9.70 5.88 6.73
CA PRO A 25 10.17 6.71 7.83
C PRO A 25 9.32 6.57 9.10
N ILE A 26 8.00 6.46 8.95
CA ILE A 26 7.07 6.31 10.08
C ILE A 26 7.31 4.97 10.77
N LEU A 27 7.46 3.90 9.97
CA LEU A 27 7.75 2.56 10.47
C LEU A 27 9.08 2.49 11.24
N VAL A 28 10.14 3.13 10.73
CA VAL A 28 11.42 3.21 11.44
C VAL A 28 11.27 3.89 12.80
N VAL A 29 10.51 4.99 12.87
CA VAL A 29 10.25 5.69 14.14
C VAL A 29 9.48 4.79 15.12
N LEU A 30 8.48 4.05 14.66
CA LEU A 30 7.72 3.13 15.50
C LEU A 30 8.58 1.98 16.03
N ILE A 31 9.45 1.40 15.19
CA ILE A 31 10.37 0.33 15.60
C ILE A 31 11.38 0.87 16.62
N MET A 32 11.95 2.05 16.38
CA MET A 32 12.89 2.69 17.31
C MET A 32 12.24 3.03 18.65
N ALA A 33 10.99 3.49 18.65
CA ALA A 33 10.22 3.71 19.88
C ALA A 33 10.07 2.39 20.66
N GLY A 34 9.77 1.30 19.96
CA GLY A 34 9.64 -0.04 20.55
C GLY A 34 10.90 -0.64 21.16
N ALA A 35 12.08 -0.17 20.79
CA ALA A 35 13.33 -0.64 21.38
C ALA A 35 13.57 -0.09 22.80
N SER A 36 12.72 0.81 23.29
CA SER A 36 12.79 1.35 24.64
C SER A 36 12.30 0.32 25.67
N PRO A 37 13.08 0.04 26.73
CA PRO A 37 12.71 -0.94 27.76
C PRO A 37 11.53 -0.52 28.64
N ASN A 38 11.04 0.72 28.48
CA ASN A 38 9.93 1.27 29.26
C ASN A 38 8.58 1.19 28.54
N GLU A 39 8.54 0.67 27.31
CA GLU A 39 7.33 0.63 26.49
C GLU A 39 6.59 -0.70 26.65
N ASP A 40 5.25 -0.63 26.67
CA ASP A 40 4.41 -1.82 26.60
C ASP A 40 4.46 -2.39 25.18
N HIS A 41 5.13 -3.52 25.04
CA HIS A 41 5.37 -4.16 23.74
C HIS A 41 4.05 -4.59 23.08
N HIS A 42 2.99 -4.91 23.83
CA HIS A 42 1.69 -5.23 23.25
C HIS A 42 1.01 -4.01 22.65
N VAL A 43 1.11 -2.85 23.30
CA VAL A 43 0.52 -1.61 22.77
C VAL A 43 1.19 -1.23 21.46
N LEU A 44 2.52 -1.36 21.38
CA LEU A 44 3.26 -1.08 20.16
C LEU A 44 2.90 -2.03 19.01
N GLU A 45 2.77 -3.33 19.27
CA GLU A 45 2.33 -4.32 18.26
C GLU A 45 0.98 -3.92 17.65
N TRP A 46 0.01 -3.54 18.48
CA TRP A 46 -1.30 -3.08 18.00
C TRP A 46 -1.20 -1.78 17.18
N ILE A 47 -0.32 -0.86 17.55
CA ILE A 47 -0.07 0.37 16.77
C ILE A 47 0.53 0.03 15.40
N ILE A 48 1.50 -0.87 15.33
CA ILE A 48 2.14 -1.30 14.08
C ILE A 48 1.11 -1.99 13.17
N ILE A 49 0.31 -2.91 13.71
CA ILE A 49 -0.77 -3.58 12.95
C ILE A 49 -1.78 -2.55 12.45
N GLY A 50 -2.20 -1.61 13.32
CA GLY A 50 -3.12 -0.55 12.95
C GLY A 50 -2.56 0.34 11.82
N PHE A 51 -1.27 0.66 11.89
CA PHE A 51 -0.57 1.42 10.87
C PHE A 51 -0.49 0.64 9.54
N GLU A 52 -0.17 -0.65 9.55
CA GLU A 52 -0.15 -1.49 8.35
C GLU A 52 -1.53 -1.55 7.67
N VAL A 53 -2.60 -1.72 8.45
CA VAL A 53 -3.99 -1.72 7.95
C VAL A 53 -4.33 -0.36 7.34
N PHE A 54 -3.98 0.73 8.03
CA PHE A 54 -4.19 2.08 7.54
C PHE A 54 -3.47 2.31 6.21
N VAL A 55 -2.17 1.99 6.14
CA VAL A 55 -1.33 2.12 4.95
C VAL A 55 -1.88 1.28 3.79
N THR A 56 -2.36 0.07 4.06
CA THR A 56 -2.95 -0.81 3.05
C THR A 56 -4.23 -0.23 2.45
N ILE A 57 -5.19 0.14 3.29
CA ILE A 57 -6.50 0.64 2.85
C ILE A 57 -6.33 2.01 2.19
N PHE A 58 -5.68 2.95 2.89
CA PHE A 58 -5.50 4.31 2.42
C PHE A 58 -4.58 4.37 1.20
N GLY A 59 -3.48 3.62 1.20
CA GLY A 59 -2.55 3.55 0.08
C GLY A 59 -3.20 2.97 -1.17
N SER A 60 -3.93 1.85 -1.06
CA SER A 60 -4.67 1.28 -2.19
C SER A 60 -5.71 2.24 -2.74
N TRP A 61 -6.46 2.91 -1.86
CA TRP A 61 -7.48 3.89 -2.25
C TRP A 61 -6.86 5.11 -2.95
N LEU A 62 -5.80 5.68 -2.38
CA LEU A 62 -5.10 6.84 -2.91
C LEU A 62 -4.48 6.55 -4.27
N LEU A 63 -3.80 5.41 -4.43
CA LEU A 63 -3.20 5.00 -5.69
C LEU A 63 -4.25 4.79 -6.77
N ASN A 64 -5.36 4.14 -6.45
CA ASN A 64 -6.48 3.97 -7.37
C ASN A 64 -7.05 5.33 -7.80
N PHE A 65 -7.21 6.27 -6.87
CA PHE A 65 -7.66 7.63 -7.18
C PHE A 65 -6.69 8.36 -8.12
N ILE A 66 -5.39 8.35 -7.81
CA ILE A 66 -4.34 9.00 -8.62
C ILE A 66 -4.29 8.36 -10.01
N PHE A 67 -4.14 7.05 -10.10
CA PHE A 67 -4.00 6.36 -11.39
C PHE A 67 -5.22 6.57 -12.26
N ARG A 68 -6.43 6.51 -11.71
CA ARG A 68 -7.65 6.82 -12.48
C ARG A 68 -7.62 8.22 -13.05
N LYS A 69 -7.26 9.22 -12.24
CA LYS A 69 -7.19 10.61 -12.68
C LYS A 69 -6.11 10.83 -13.76
N THR A 70 -4.97 10.15 -13.65
CA THR A 70 -3.85 10.31 -14.58
C THR A 70 -4.03 9.52 -15.88
N THR A 71 -4.71 8.37 -15.84
CA THR A 71 -4.76 7.42 -16.97
C THR A 71 -6.13 7.33 -17.65
N ASP A 72 -7.13 8.04 -17.14
CA ASP A 72 -8.54 8.04 -17.58
C ASP A 72 -9.20 6.65 -17.54
N LEU A 73 -8.77 5.82 -16.58
CA LEU A 73 -9.32 4.48 -16.38
C LEU A 73 -10.68 4.54 -15.66
N LYS A 74 -11.65 3.78 -16.16
CA LYS A 74 -12.99 3.68 -15.57
C LYS A 74 -12.94 2.90 -14.24
N TRP A 75 -13.67 3.38 -13.23
CA TRP A 75 -13.77 2.73 -11.91
C TRP A 75 -14.25 1.27 -12.00
N ASN A 76 -15.26 1.04 -12.84
CA ASN A 76 -15.92 -0.26 -12.97
C ASN A 76 -15.28 -1.15 -14.03
N ASP A 77 -14.05 -0.85 -14.45
CA ASP A 77 -13.32 -1.75 -15.32
C ASP A 77 -12.83 -2.96 -14.53
N ARG A 78 -13.06 -4.16 -15.07
CA ARG A 78 -12.71 -5.43 -14.42
C ARG A 78 -11.22 -5.52 -14.09
N TYR A 79 -10.33 -4.98 -14.94
CA TYR A 79 -8.90 -5.00 -14.70
C TYR A 79 -8.49 -3.99 -13.62
N SER A 80 -9.09 -2.79 -13.62
CA SER A 80 -8.83 -1.79 -12.57
C SER A 80 -9.25 -2.29 -11.19
N LEU A 81 -10.41 -2.94 -11.08
CA LEU A 81 -10.88 -3.54 -9.82
C LEU A 81 -10.00 -4.72 -9.40
N MET A 82 -9.59 -5.57 -10.34
CA MET A 82 -8.68 -6.68 -10.06
C MET A 82 -7.34 -6.18 -9.51
N ILE A 83 -6.76 -5.14 -10.13
CA ILE A 83 -5.51 -4.53 -9.67
C ILE A 83 -5.71 -3.91 -8.28
N PHE A 84 -6.81 -3.20 -8.05
CA PHE A 84 -7.13 -2.64 -6.72
C PHE A 84 -7.22 -3.73 -5.64
N SER A 85 -7.93 -4.82 -5.90
CA SER A 85 -8.01 -5.96 -4.98
C SER A 85 -6.65 -6.61 -4.75
N LEU A 86 -5.80 -6.68 -5.77
CA LEU A 86 -4.43 -7.15 -5.63
C LEU A 86 -3.60 -6.23 -4.74
N HIS A 87 -3.77 -4.90 -4.80
CA HIS A 87 -3.06 -3.97 -3.91
C HIS A 87 -3.38 -4.24 -2.43
N LEU A 88 -4.64 -4.53 -2.09
CA LEU A 88 -5.05 -4.85 -0.73
C LEU A 88 -4.35 -6.10 -0.15
N ILE A 89 -3.90 -7.00 -1.02
CA ILE A 89 -3.17 -8.22 -0.63
C ILE A 89 -1.66 -7.99 -0.70
N LEU A 90 -1.19 -7.40 -1.80
CA LEU A 90 0.23 -7.22 -2.09
C LEU A 90 0.88 -6.26 -1.11
N ILE A 91 0.21 -5.18 -0.71
CA ILE A 91 0.79 -4.22 0.24
C ILE A 91 1.17 -4.90 1.58
N PRO A 92 0.24 -5.54 2.31
CA PRO A 92 0.58 -6.21 3.56
C PRO A 92 1.45 -7.45 3.34
N LEU A 93 1.30 -8.17 2.21
CA LEU A 93 2.15 -9.32 1.91
C LEU A 93 3.62 -8.92 1.75
N THR A 94 3.90 -7.83 1.04
CA THR A 94 5.28 -7.35 0.87
C THR A 94 5.88 -6.86 2.19
N TRP A 95 5.07 -6.29 3.11
CA TRP A 95 5.53 -6.02 4.47
C TRP A 95 6.02 -7.29 5.17
N LYS A 96 5.18 -8.34 5.17
CA LYS A 96 5.52 -9.64 5.76
C LYS A 96 6.69 -10.37 5.12
N LEU A 97 7.04 -10.02 3.87
CA LEU A 97 8.17 -10.63 3.16
C LEU A 97 9.49 -9.87 3.41
N TRP A 98 9.41 -8.59 3.79
CA TRP A 98 10.58 -7.72 3.96
C TRP A 98 10.93 -7.44 5.43
N MET A 99 9.97 -7.60 6.36
CA MET A 99 10.19 -7.70 7.81
C MET A 99 10.48 -9.15 8.21
#